data_AF-A0AAD7JGS7-F1
#
_entry.id   AF-A0AAD7JGS7-F1
#
_cell.length_a   1.000
_cell.length_b   1.000
_cell.length_c   1.000
_cell.angle_alpha   90.00
_cell.angle_beta   90.00
_cell.angle_gamma   90.00
#
_symmetry.space_group_name_H-M   'P 1'
#
loop_
_entity.id
_entity.type
_entity.pdbx_description
1 polymer ?
#
loop_
_entity_poly.entity_id
_entity_poly.type
_entity_poly.pdbx_seq_one_letter_code
_entity_poly.pdbx_strand_id
1 'polypeptide(L)'
;MSTRDSDSTKADQIAFHIYTKLFHVLYAARASEQGVGAVGKADKWFNLETALAPAQATPTVELDSYRALSSSSGIKPLAMQVLLVVPPPGGGTALVHKTSGTRVEPEPRYVLLEEWVLGFSSTSTSTSEETDADVLPSTIYKNAIPLFRALFALLRILPAWR
;
A
#
# COMPACT_ATOMS: atom_id res chain seq x y z
N MET A 1 14.58 -31.85 0.76
CA MET A 1 14.06 -30.48 0.72
C MET A 1 13.05 -30.38 1.85
N SER A 2 13.37 -29.65 2.92
CA SER A 2 12.60 -29.68 4.18
C SER A 2 11.28 -28.93 4.02
N THR A 3 10.20 -29.40 4.64
CA THR A 3 8.87 -28.76 4.60
C THR A 3 8.92 -27.30 5.10
N ARG A 4 9.79 -27.02 6.07
CA ARG A 4 10.02 -25.69 6.64
C ARG A 4 10.52 -24.65 5.62
N ASP A 5 11.41 -25.06 4.72
CA ASP A 5 11.94 -24.17 3.66
C ASP A 5 10.87 -23.84 2.61
N SER A 6 9.92 -24.76 2.41
CA SER A 6 8.80 -24.54 1.49
C SER A 6 7.75 -23.59 2.07
N ASP A 7 7.53 -23.63 3.39
CA ASP A 7 6.56 -22.76 4.06
C ASP A 7 7.11 -21.35 4.25
N SER A 8 8.40 -21.18 4.52
CA SER A 8 9.03 -19.85 4.53
C SER A 8 8.96 -19.16 3.17
N THR A 9 9.25 -19.89 2.09
CA THR A 9 9.14 -19.37 0.71
C THR A 9 7.71 -18.92 0.38
N LYS A 10 6.70 -19.69 0.80
CA LYS A 10 5.28 -19.32 0.63
C LYS A 10 4.90 -18.11 1.49
N ALA A 11 5.39 -18.04 2.73
CA ALA A 11 5.15 -16.90 3.60
C ALA A 11 5.72 -15.62 2.99
N ASP A 12 6.95 -15.66 2.48
CA ASP A 12 7.58 -14.54 1.78
C ASP A 12 6.80 -14.12 0.53
N GLN A 13 6.33 -15.09 -0.27
CA GLN A 13 5.48 -14.79 -1.43
C GLN A 13 4.18 -14.09 -1.02
N ILE A 14 3.49 -14.60 0.00
CA ILE A 14 2.24 -14.00 0.50
C ILE A 14 2.52 -12.59 1.02
N ALA A 15 3.57 -12.41 1.81
CA ALA A 15 3.93 -11.12 2.36
C ALA A 15 4.26 -10.11 1.25
N PHE A 16 5.07 -10.50 0.27
CA PHE A 16 5.32 -9.67 -0.92
C PHE A 16 4.03 -9.26 -1.63
N HIS A 17 3.06 -10.18 -1.74
CA HIS A 17 1.75 -9.84 -2.28
C HIS A 17 0.95 -8.91 -1.39
N ILE A 18 1.09 -8.93 -0.06
CA ILE A 18 0.47 -7.93 0.82
C ILE A 18 1.04 -6.53 0.51
N TYR A 19 2.38 -6.40 0.41
CA TYR A 19 3.03 -5.11 0.10
C TYR A 19 2.60 -4.55 -1.25
N THR A 20 2.65 -5.37 -2.31
CA THR A 20 2.26 -4.95 -3.66
C THR A 20 0.76 -4.70 -3.79
N LYS A 21 -0.10 -5.51 -3.14
CA LYS A 21 -1.55 -5.32 -3.15
C LYS A 21 -1.95 -4.00 -2.50
N LEU A 22 -1.31 -3.61 -1.39
CA LEU A 22 -1.56 -2.32 -0.75
C LEU A 22 -1.32 -1.17 -1.73
N PHE A 23 -0.18 -1.18 -2.42
CA PHE A 23 0.13 -0.18 -3.45
C PHE A 23 -0.94 -0.12 -4.55
N HIS A 24 -1.33 -1.27 -5.11
CA HIS A 24 -2.32 -1.30 -6.19
C HIS A 24 -3.72 -0.85 -5.73
N VAL A 25 -4.13 -1.23 -4.52
CA VAL A 25 -5.42 -0.81 -3.95
C VAL A 25 -5.43 0.70 -3.69
N LEU A 26 -4.34 1.27 -3.17
CA LEU A 26 -4.20 2.72 -2.99
C LEU A 26 -4.19 3.46 -4.32
N TYR A 27 -3.39 3.00 -5.28
CA TYR A 27 -3.31 3.60 -6.61
C TYR A 27 -4.68 3.62 -7.30
N ALA A 28 -5.37 2.47 -7.33
CA ALA A 28 -6.70 2.38 -7.93
C ALA A 28 -7.74 3.27 -7.23
N ALA A 29 -7.56 3.57 -5.95
CA ALA A 29 -8.47 4.43 -5.19
C ALA A 29 -8.13 5.93 -5.27
N ARG A 30 -6.98 6.33 -5.83
CA ARG A 30 -6.53 7.73 -5.85
C ARG A 30 -6.13 8.24 -7.24
N ALA A 31 -5.90 7.34 -8.20
CA ALA A 31 -5.61 7.72 -9.56
C ALA A 31 -6.82 8.41 -10.20
N SER A 32 -6.61 9.59 -10.77
CA SER A 32 -7.63 10.34 -11.52
C SER A 32 -8.12 9.50 -12.72
N GLU A 33 -9.42 9.57 -13.02
CA GLU A 33 -10.07 8.77 -14.07
C GLU A 33 -9.45 8.95 -15.48
N GLN A 34 -8.67 10.01 -15.69
CA GLN A 34 -7.95 10.27 -16.94
C GLN A 34 -6.89 9.20 -17.29
N GLY A 35 -6.57 8.28 -16.37
CA GLY A 35 -5.72 7.10 -16.61
C GLY A 35 -6.46 5.76 -16.74
N VAL A 36 -7.79 5.73 -16.61
CA VAL A 36 -8.60 4.49 -16.53
C VAL A 36 -8.89 3.88 -17.92
N GLY A 37 -8.22 4.38 -18.97
CA GLY A 37 -8.45 4.01 -20.37
C GLY A 37 -7.81 2.72 -20.88
N ALA A 38 -7.28 1.85 -20.02
CA ALA A 38 -6.76 0.56 -20.49
C ALA A 38 -7.37 -0.58 -19.68
N VAL A 39 -7.94 -1.54 -20.39
CA VAL A 39 -8.21 -2.91 -19.93
C VAL A 39 -6.86 -3.52 -19.51
N GLY A 40 -6.37 -3.13 -18.34
CA GLY A 40 -5.10 -3.54 -17.78
C GLY A 40 -5.24 -4.89 -17.10
N LYS A 41 -4.12 -5.61 -16.98
CA LYS A 41 -4.05 -6.81 -16.14
C LYS A 41 -4.57 -6.47 -14.73
N ALA A 42 -5.43 -7.32 -14.18
CA ALA A 42 -5.96 -7.16 -12.84
C ALA A 42 -5.19 -8.03 -11.84
N ASP A 43 -4.95 -7.51 -10.65
CA ASP A 43 -4.46 -8.30 -9.54
C ASP A 43 -5.63 -8.96 -8.81
N LYS A 44 -5.59 -10.28 -8.68
CA LYS A 44 -6.66 -11.10 -8.08
C LYS A 44 -6.28 -11.70 -6.73
N TRP A 45 -5.14 -11.30 -6.17
CA TRP A 45 -4.70 -11.79 -4.87
C TRP A 45 -5.70 -11.39 -3.77
N PHE A 46 -5.82 -12.26 -2.76
CA PHE A 46 -6.69 -12.08 -1.59
C PHE A 46 -8.18 -11.94 -1.94
N ASN A 47 -8.61 -12.57 -3.04
CA ASN A 47 -10.00 -12.61 -3.48
C ASN A 47 -10.63 -11.20 -3.63
N LEU A 48 -9.82 -10.26 -4.09
CA LEU A 48 -10.22 -8.90 -4.43
C LEU A 48 -9.62 -8.58 -5.80
N GLU A 49 -10.44 -8.21 -6.78
CA GLU A 49 -9.94 -7.77 -8.08
C GLU A 49 -9.64 -6.27 -8.03
N THR A 50 -8.40 -5.89 -8.32
CA THR A 50 -8.01 -4.48 -8.46
C THR A 50 -7.20 -4.27 -9.73
N ALA A 51 -7.42 -3.13 -10.39
CA ALA A 51 -6.60 -2.74 -11.54
C ALA A 51 -5.14 -2.60 -11.10
N LEU A 52 -4.23 -3.19 -11.87
CA LEU A 52 -2.80 -2.95 -11.64
C LEU A 52 -2.47 -1.50 -12.01
N ALA A 53 -1.63 -0.89 -11.18
CA ALA A 53 -0.99 0.36 -11.54
C ALA A 53 -0.13 0.15 -12.80
N PRO A 54 -0.03 1.14 -13.70
CA PRO A 54 0.88 1.06 -14.83
C PRO A 54 2.32 0.89 -14.35
N ALA A 55 3.15 0.24 -15.17
CA ALA A 55 4.54 -0.07 -14.80
C ALA A 55 5.34 1.20 -14.46
N GLN A 56 5.06 2.32 -15.15
CA GLN A 56 5.70 3.61 -14.93
C GLN A 56 5.36 4.23 -13.56
N ALA A 57 4.21 3.87 -12.97
CA ALA A 57 3.81 4.34 -11.66
C ALA A 57 4.23 3.38 -10.53
N THR A 58 4.58 2.14 -10.86
CA THR A 58 4.87 1.09 -9.86
C THR A 58 6.32 1.20 -9.39
N PRO A 59 6.58 1.43 -8.09
CA PRO A 59 7.92 1.55 -7.54
C PRO A 59 8.55 0.15 -7.36
N THR A 60 8.95 -0.48 -8.46
CA THR A 60 9.40 -1.89 -8.45
C THR A 60 10.66 -2.09 -7.62
N VAL A 61 11.60 -1.13 -7.65
CA VAL A 61 12.87 -1.20 -6.91
C VAL A 61 12.63 -1.21 -5.41
N GLU A 62 11.74 -0.33 -4.94
CA GLU A 62 11.36 -0.23 -3.54
C GLU A 62 10.57 -1.46 -3.10
N LEU A 63 9.64 -1.94 -3.94
CA LEU A 63 8.81 -3.11 -3.64
C LEU A 63 9.61 -4.42 -3.62
N ASP A 64 10.63 -4.57 -4.47
CA ASP A 64 11.47 -5.79 -4.51
C ASP A 64 12.25 -6.03 -3.20
N SER A 65 12.45 -4.98 -2.38
CA SER A 65 13.05 -5.08 -1.05
C SER A 65 12.21 -5.94 -0.08
N TYR A 66 10.94 -6.17 -0.38
CA TYR A 66 10.00 -6.97 0.43
C TYR A 66 9.79 -8.39 -0.09
N ARG A 67 10.56 -8.83 -1.11
CA ARG A 67 10.39 -10.16 -1.74
C ARG A 67 10.85 -11.33 -0.85
N ALA A 68 11.80 -11.08 0.05
CA ALA A 68 12.39 -12.09 0.93
C ALA A 68 12.50 -11.54 2.35
N LEU A 69 11.37 -11.39 3.03
CA LEU A 69 11.32 -10.78 4.37
C LEU A 69 11.97 -11.70 5.41
N SER A 70 11.78 -13.01 5.28
CA SER A 70 12.28 -14.00 6.24
C SER A 70 13.81 -14.01 6.37
N SER A 71 14.54 -13.60 5.32
CA SER A 71 16.00 -13.54 5.29
C SER A 71 16.56 -12.12 5.40
N SER A 72 15.71 -11.09 5.44
CA SER A 72 16.11 -9.69 5.48
C SER A 72 16.22 -9.17 6.91
N SER A 73 17.40 -8.70 7.29
CA SER A 73 17.60 -8.00 8.56
C SER A 73 17.32 -6.50 8.40
N GLY A 74 16.46 -5.93 9.25
CA GLY A 74 16.24 -4.47 9.28
C GLY A 74 15.32 -3.95 8.17
N ILE A 75 14.24 -4.68 7.87
CA ILE A 75 13.22 -4.27 6.90
C ILE A 75 12.63 -2.92 7.32
N LYS A 76 12.77 -1.91 6.45
CA LYS A 76 12.14 -0.61 6.66
C LYS A 76 10.65 -0.71 6.34
N PRO A 77 9.77 -0.02 7.08
CA PRO A 77 8.36 0.07 6.69
C PRO A 77 8.18 0.67 5.30
N LEU A 78 7.22 0.15 4.53
CA LEU A 78 6.78 0.78 3.29
C LEU A 78 5.87 1.96 3.64
N ALA A 79 6.32 3.17 3.34
CA ALA A 79 5.50 4.37 3.45
C ALA A 79 5.06 4.83 2.06
N MET A 80 3.76 5.05 1.89
CA MET A 80 3.14 5.58 0.67
C MET A 80 2.39 6.86 0.99
N GLN A 81 2.69 7.91 0.24
CA GLN A 81 2.09 9.23 0.42
C GLN A 81 1.15 9.55 -0.74
N VAL A 82 -0.05 9.99 -0.42
CA VAL A 82 -1.02 10.52 -1.39
C VAL A 82 -0.93 12.04 -1.34
N LEU A 83 -0.55 12.63 -2.47
CA LEU A 83 -0.28 14.06 -2.57
C LEU A 83 -1.25 14.73 -3.55
N LEU A 84 -1.79 15.89 -3.17
CA LEU A 84 -2.38 16.83 -4.12
C LEU A 84 -1.26 17.63 -4.77
N VAL A 85 -1.13 17.52 -6.09
CA VAL A 85 -0.17 18.32 -6.86
C VAL A 85 -0.82 19.65 -7.21
N VAL A 86 -0.23 20.75 -6.76
CA VAL A 86 -0.67 22.09 -7.11
C VAL A 86 0.09 22.53 -8.38
N PRO A 87 -0.61 22.90 -9.46
CA PRO A 87 0.02 23.40 -10.68
C PRO A 87 0.90 24.63 -10.39
N PRO A 88 1.96 24.88 -11.17
CA PRO A 88 2.80 26.05 -11.00
C PRO A 88 1.98 27.36 -11.05
N PRO A 89 2.34 28.37 -10.23
CA PRO A 89 1.69 29.66 -10.26
C PRO A 89 1.91 30.32 -11.63
N GLY A 90 0.82 30.69 -12.31
CA GLY A 90 0.87 31.31 -13.64
C GLY A 90 -0.39 31.18 -14.48
N GLY A 91 -1.32 30.29 -14.11
CA GLY A 91 -2.58 30.04 -14.84
C GLY A 91 -3.83 30.76 -14.31
N GLY A 92 -3.71 31.67 -13.35
CA GLY A 92 -4.86 32.34 -12.71
C GLY A 92 -5.62 31.47 -11.69
N THR A 93 -5.12 30.27 -11.40
CA THR A 93 -5.61 29.39 -10.33
C THR A 93 -4.80 29.62 -9.05
N ALA A 94 -5.45 29.52 -7.89
CA ALA A 94 -4.78 29.61 -6.59
C ALA A 94 -5.38 28.58 -5.63
N LEU A 95 -4.54 28.00 -4.78
CA LEU A 95 -5.01 27.18 -3.66
C LEU A 95 -5.64 28.08 -2.59
N VAL A 96 -6.89 27.81 -2.21
CA VAL A 96 -7.64 28.58 -1.21
C VAL A 96 -8.24 27.68 -0.13
N HIS A 97 -8.28 28.17 1.10
CA HIS A 97 -9.07 27.55 2.16
C HIS A 97 -10.56 27.73 1.86
N LYS A 98 -11.30 26.62 1.76
CA LYS A 98 -12.73 26.65 1.41
C LYS A 98 -13.58 27.48 2.40
N THR A 99 -13.25 27.46 3.68
CA THR A 99 -14.05 28.10 4.74
C THR A 99 -13.82 29.60 4.86
N SER A 100 -12.57 30.05 4.75
CA SER A 100 -12.19 31.46 4.87
C SER A 100 -12.07 32.18 3.52
N GLY A 101 -11.98 31.44 2.42
CA GLY A 101 -11.66 31.97 1.09
C GLY A 101 -10.22 32.48 0.96
N THR A 102 -9.40 32.33 2.00
CA THR A 102 -8.04 32.87 2.03
C THR A 102 -7.09 31.99 1.22
N ARG A 103 -6.24 32.64 0.43
CA ARG A 103 -5.18 31.98 -0.33
C ARG A 103 -4.14 31.34 0.60
N VAL A 104 -3.66 30.16 0.23
CA VAL A 104 -2.57 29.48 0.93
C VAL A 104 -1.24 30.05 0.43
N GLU A 105 -0.44 30.63 1.33
CA GLU A 105 0.86 31.23 1.01
C GLU A 105 1.96 30.74 1.98
N PRO A 106 3.17 30.38 1.50
CA PRO A 106 3.53 30.28 0.08
C PRO A 106 2.73 29.17 -0.63
N GLU A 107 2.40 29.37 -1.90
CA GLU A 107 1.65 28.37 -2.68
C GLU A 107 2.44 27.03 -2.74
N PRO A 108 1.95 25.97 -2.06
CA PRO A 108 2.71 24.73 -1.93
C PRO A 108 2.69 23.98 -3.25
N ARG A 109 3.80 23.33 -3.65
CA ARG A 109 3.81 22.46 -4.84
C ARG A 109 3.06 21.15 -4.62
N TYR A 110 3.11 20.64 -3.39
CA TYR A 110 2.47 19.39 -2.98
C TYR A 110 1.78 19.59 -1.64
N VAL A 111 0.58 19.06 -1.49
CA VAL A 111 -0.12 18.97 -0.20
C VAL A 111 -0.30 17.50 0.14
N LEU A 112 0.24 17.08 1.28
CA LEU A 112 0.05 15.73 1.79
C LEU A 112 -1.41 15.54 2.22
N LEU A 113 -2.09 14.57 1.62
CA LEU A 113 -3.46 14.21 1.94
C LEU A 113 -3.52 12.99 2.87
N GLU A 114 -2.72 11.97 2.57
CA GLU A 114 -2.70 10.72 3.32
C GLU A 114 -1.29 10.13 3.36
N GLU A 115 -0.95 9.47 4.47
CA GLU A 115 0.24 8.64 4.59
C GLU A 115 -0.17 7.24 5.06
N TRP A 116 0.26 6.23 4.31
CA TRP A 116 -0.02 4.82 4.57
C TRP A 116 1.29 4.10 4.85
N VAL A 117 1.40 3.50 6.03
CA VAL A 117 2.62 2.81 6.46
C VAL A 117 2.32 1.33 6.68
N LEU A 118 3.06 0.46 5.99
CA LEU A 118 3.04 -0.98 6.18
C LEU A 118 4.40 -1.44 6.72
N GLY A 119 4.42 -1.80 7.99
CA GLY A 119 5.59 -2.33 8.68
C GLY A 119 5.48 -3.84 8.87
N PHE A 120 6.62 -4.52 8.82
CA PHE A 120 6.78 -5.87 9.32
C PHE A 120 7.45 -5.80 10.69
N SER A 121 6.86 -6.44 11.69
CA SER A 121 7.45 -6.55 13.04
C SER A 121 7.63 -8.02 13.36
N SER A 122 8.88 -8.45 13.49
CA SER A 122 9.19 -9.74 14.10
C SER A 122 9.07 -9.56 15.61
N THR A 123 7.98 -10.04 16.20
CA THR A 123 7.83 -10.02 17.66
C THR A 123 8.68 -11.15 18.25
N SER A 124 9.97 -10.91 18.44
CA SER A 124 10.82 -11.76 19.27
C SER A 124 10.51 -11.51 20.74
N THR A 125 9.34 -11.97 21.22
CA THR A 125 8.97 -11.87 22.64
C THR A 125 9.88 -12.79 23.43
N SER A 126 10.87 -12.22 24.11
CA SER A 126 11.92 -12.92 24.84
C SER A 126 11.50 -13.43 26.24
N THR A 127 10.21 -13.70 26.52
CA THR A 127 9.79 -13.98 27.91
C THR A 127 8.64 -14.96 28.16
N SER A 128 8.14 -15.72 27.18
CA SER A 128 7.12 -16.75 27.49
C SER A 128 7.35 -18.03 26.69
N GLU A 129 7.52 -19.14 27.42
CA GLU A 129 7.48 -20.52 26.92
C GLU A 129 6.06 -20.92 26.47
N GLU A 130 5.35 -20.05 25.76
CA GLU A 130 4.13 -20.39 25.05
C GLU A 130 4.52 -20.54 23.59
N THR A 131 4.58 -21.81 23.16
CA THR A 131 4.63 -22.28 21.77
C THR A 131 4.38 -21.17 20.75
N ASP A 132 5.47 -20.65 20.17
CA ASP A 132 5.43 -19.87 18.93
C ASP A 132 4.91 -20.82 17.85
N ALA A 133 3.58 -20.95 17.79
CA ALA A 133 2.92 -21.82 16.85
C ALA A 133 3.10 -21.16 15.49
N ASP A 134 4.10 -21.62 14.74
CA ASP A 134 4.38 -21.21 13.36
C ASP A 134 3.04 -21.06 12.61
N VAL A 135 2.62 -19.81 12.39
CA VAL A 135 1.34 -19.52 11.74
C VAL A 135 1.47 -19.98 10.29
N LEU A 136 0.67 -20.97 9.92
CA LEU A 136 0.72 -21.52 8.57
C LEU A 136 0.48 -20.41 7.52
N PRO A 137 1.23 -20.40 6.40
CA PRO A 137 1.05 -19.42 5.33
C PRO A 137 -0.40 -19.31 4.83
N SER A 138 -1.13 -20.41 4.82
CA SER A 138 -2.56 -20.45 4.45
C SER A 138 -3.45 -19.63 5.39
N THR A 139 -3.13 -19.58 6.68
CA THR A 139 -3.82 -18.75 7.67
C THR A 139 -3.53 -17.27 7.42
N ILE A 140 -2.27 -16.91 7.14
CA ILE A 140 -1.88 -15.53 6.79
C ILE A 140 -2.65 -15.05 5.56
N TYR A 141 -2.71 -15.86 4.49
CA TYR A 141 -3.48 -15.54 3.29
C TYR A 141 -4.96 -15.32 3.59
N LYS A 142 -5.58 -16.22 4.38
CA LYS A 142 -6.99 -16.10 4.77
C LYS A 142 -7.27 -14.83 5.56
N ASN A 143 -6.36 -14.42 6.44
CA ASN A 143 -6.48 -13.19 7.22
C ASN A 143 -6.30 -11.92 6.37
N ALA A 144 -5.50 -11.98 5.31
CA ALA A 144 -5.33 -10.87 4.38
C ALA A 144 -6.59 -10.57 3.55
N ILE A 145 -7.46 -11.55 3.31
CA ILE A 145 -8.73 -11.36 2.57
C ILE A 145 -9.64 -10.30 3.22
N PRO A 146 -10.10 -10.45 4.48
CA PRO A 146 -10.94 -9.44 5.12
C PRO A 146 -10.19 -8.11 5.32
N LEU A 147 -8.87 -8.14 5.54
CA LEU A 147 -8.05 -6.93 5.63
C LEU A 147 -8.15 -6.08 4.36
N PHE A 148 -7.93 -6.67 3.19
CA PHE A 148 -7.99 -5.93 1.92
C PHE A 148 -9.41 -5.49 1.56
N ARG A 149 -10.44 -6.24 1.96
CA ARG A 149 -11.84 -5.80 1.81
C ARG A 149 -12.15 -4.59 2.69
N ALA A 150 -11.69 -4.62 3.94
CA ALA A 150 -11.85 -3.50 4.87
C ALA A 150 -11.10 -2.27 4.36
N LEU A 151 -9.86 -2.43 3.90
CA LEU A 151 -9.07 -1.35 3.30
C LEU A 151 -9.77 -0.76 2.07
N PHE A 152 -10.25 -1.60 1.15
CA PHE A 152 -10.96 -1.16 -0.05
C PHE A 152 -12.21 -0.33 0.27
N ALA A 153 -12.95 -0.69 1.32
CA ALA A 153 -14.09 0.07 1.80
C ALA A 153 -13.66 1.38 2.49
N LEU A 154 -12.64 1.32 3.35
CA LEU A 154 -12.09 2.48 4.06
C LEU A 154 -11.65 3.57 3.07
N LEU A 155 -10.96 3.20 2.00
CA LEU A 155 -10.45 4.15 1.02
C LEU A 155 -11.53 4.98 0.32
N ARG A 156 -12.79 4.54 0.32
CA ARG A 156 -13.94 5.24 -0.29
C ARG A 156 -14.68 6.17 0.66
N ILE A 157 -14.41 6.07 1.96
CA ILE A 157 -15.02 6.94 2.97
C ILE A 157 -14.07 8.03 3.47
N LEU A 158 -12.76 7.89 3.19
CA LEU A 158 -11.77 8.90 3.54
C LEU A 158 -11.93 10.19 2.70
N PRO A 159 -11.56 11.35 3.25
CA PRO A 159 -11.74 12.64 2.58
C PRO A 159 -11.08 12.73 1.20
N ALA A 160 -9.90 12.13 1.01
CA ALA A 160 -9.16 12.20 -0.26
C ALA A 160 -9.77 11.38 -1.40
N TRP A 161 -10.87 10.66 -1.14
CA TRP A 161 -11.67 10.01 -2.18
C TRP A 161 -12.57 11.00 -2.96
N ARG A 162 -12.93 12.12 -2.33
CA ARG A 162 -13.87 13.11 -2.88
C ARG A 162 -13.13 14.26 -3.57
#